data_AF-A0AAP5T7P4-F1
#
_entry.id   AF-A0AAP5T7P4-F1
#
_cell.length_a   1.000
_cell.length_b   1.000
_cell.length_c   1.000
_cell.angle_alpha   90.00
_cell.angle_beta   90.00
_cell.angle_gamma   90.00
#
_symmetry.space_group_name_H-M   'P 1'
#
loop_
_entity.id
_entity.type
_entity.pdbx_description
1 polymer ?
#
loop_
_entity_poly.entity_id
_entity_poly.type
_entity_poly.pdbx_seq_one_letter_code
_entity_poly.pdbx_strand_id
1 'polypeptide(L)'
;MSAAFAGLSAWGTARQAKFVRDQTQIQREQVETARRQIELQREQAEAAAQPYVWADIQPDPQVGHMLQLVVSNAGPTVATNVRVTSTPPLPSAPPYTERIDSLELVLKRGISSLAPHRSLRWVLGVSSDLFKPSAPEPITLRVEAEGPHGPLAPLEIRVDFTDWANARDAPEGSLHQVRRAIQELTKSVTKAQDR
;
A
#
# COMPACT_ATOMS: atom_id res chain seq x y z
N MET A 1 5.94 80.21 22.15
CA MET A 1 6.49 78.83 22.11
C MET A 1 5.41 77.80 21.73
N SER A 2 4.70 77.95 20.59
CA SER A 2 3.56 77.04 20.29
C SER A 2 3.52 76.44 18.88
N ALA A 3 4.31 76.94 17.92
CA ALA A 3 4.32 76.40 16.55
C ALA A 3 5.34 75.24 16.37
N ALA A 4 6.44 75.24 17.14
CA ALA A 4 7.50 74.24 17.02
C ALA A 4 7.10 72.84 17.52
N PHE A 5 6.16 72.75 18.47
CA PHE A 5 5.68 71.47 18.99
C PHE A 5 4.64 70.79 18.08
N ALA A 6 3.87 71.55 17.29
CA ALA A 6 2.90 70.99 16.35
C ALA A 6 3.59 70.27 15.17
N GLY A 7 4.67 70.85 14.62
CA GLY A 7 5.41 70.24 13.50
C GLY A 7 6.09 68.91 13.85
N LEU A 8 6.57 68.75 15.08
CA LEU A 8 7.18 67.50 15.57
C LEU A 8 6.13 66.39 15.78
N SER A 9 4.92 66.76 16.23
CA SER A 9 3.81 65.80 16.39
C SER A 9 3.28 65.26 15.06
N ALA A 10 3.25 66.09 14.00
CA ALA A 10 2.83 65.70 12.66
C ALA A 10 3.83 64.76 11.97
N TRP A 11 5.13 64.95 12.19
CA TRP A 11 6.18 64.06 11.67
C TRP A 11 6.21 62.69 12.37
N GLY A 12 5.93 62.65 13.68
CA GLY A 12 5.81 61.41 14.45
C GLY A 12 4.61 60.56 14.02
N THR A 13 3.45 61.20 13.82
CA THR A 13 2.20 60.53 13.41
C THR A 13 2.24 60.00 11.98
N ALA A 14 2.86 60.72 11.03
CA ALA A 14 3.04 60.24 9.66
C ALA A 14 3.96 59.00 9.58
N ARG A 15 5.02 58.95 10.40
CA ARG A 15 5.88 57.75 10.53
C ARG A 15 5.13 56.59 11.15
N GLN A 16 4.40 56.81 12.24
CA GLN A 16 3.56 55.78 12.86
C GLN A 16 2.51 55.21 11.91
N ALA A 17 1.84 56.04 11.11
CA ALA A 17 0.86 55.59 10.13
C ALA A 17 1.48 54.70 9.04
N LYS A 18 2.73 54.98 8.64
CA LYS A 18 3.47 54.15 7.67
C LYS A 18 3.86 52.80 8.29
N PHE A 19 4.38 52.80 9.51
CA PHE A 19 4.69 51.57 10.25
C PHE A 19 3.45 50.68 10.46
N VAL A 20 2.29 51.26 10.80
CA VAL A 20 1.05 50.49 10.96
C VAL A 20 0.59 49.88 9.64
N ARG A 21 0.73 50.61 8.51
CA ARG A 21 0.38 50.09 7.18
C ARG A 21 1.29 48.93 6.75
N ASP A 22 2.61 49.11 6.89
CA ASP A 22 3.59 48.08 6.57
C ASP A 22 3.38 46.85 7.49
N GLN A 23 3.08 47.07 8.76
CA GLN A 23 2.74 46.01 9.72
C GLN A 23 1.46 45.26 9.33
N THR A 24 0.40 45.95 8.88
CA THR A 24 -0.81 45.27 8.37
C THR A 24 -0.57 44.48 7.09
N GLN A 25 0.33 44.93 6.21
CA GLN A 25 0.68 44.18 5.01
C GLN A 25 1.45 42.90 5.37
N ILE A 26 2.47 43.02 6.23
CA ILE A 26 3.23 41.87 6.74
C ILE A 26 2.31 40.88 7.45
N GLN A 27 1.36 41.37 8.26
CA GLN A 27 0.36 40.51 8.92
C GLN A 27 -0.54 39.78 7.90
N ARG A 28 -0.96 40.44 6.81
CA ARG A 28 -1.76 39.79 5.76
C ARG A 28 -0.95 38.70 5.04
N GLU A 29 0.28 38.99 4.65
CA GLU A 29 1.17 38.02 4.00
C GLU A 29 1.49 36.83 4.93
N GLN A 30 1.65 37.09 6.24
CA GLN A 30 1.81 36.06 7.26
C GLN A 30 0.56 35.19 7.38
N VAL A 31 -0.63 35.78 7.39
CA VAL A 31 -1.90 35.03 7.44
C VAL A 31 -2.09 34.18 6.19
N GLU A 32 -1.80 34.70 5.00
CA GLU A 32 -1.87 33.93 3.75
C GLU A 32 -0.87 32.77 3.70
N THR A 33 0.35 32.99 4.18
CA THR A 33 1.38 31.96 4.27
C THR A 33 1.01 30.90 5.30
N ALA A 34 0.52 31.31 6.47
CA ALA A 34 0.03 30.41 7.50
C ALA A 34 -1.16 29.56 7.00
N ARG A 35 -2.10 30.16 6.26
CA ARG A 35 -3.22 29.44 5.64
C ARG A 35 -2.74 28.39 4.64
N ARG A 36 -1.82 28.76 3.74
CA ARG A 36 -1.22 27.81 2.79
C ARG A 36 -0.51 26.66 3.52
N GLN A 37 0.19 26.96 4.61
CA GLN A 37 0.87 25.94 5.40
C GLN A 37 -0.11 24.99 6.08
N ILE A 38 -1.22 25.50 6.64
CA ILE A 38 -2.27 24.66 7.23
C ILE A 38 -2.89 23.75 6.17
N GLU A 39 -3.15 24.26 4.97
CA GLU A 39 -3.72 23.47 3.88
C GLU A 39 -2.78 22.32 3.50
N LEU A 40 -1.49 22.60 3.29
CA LEU A 40 -0.50 21.57 3.00
C LEU A 40 -0.37 20.53 4.13
N GLN A 41 -0.43 20.98 5.38
CA GLN A 41 -0.43 20.07 6.54
C GLN A 41 -1.67 19.18 6.56
N ARG A 42 -2.83 19.72 6.18
CA ARG A 42 -4.07 18.98 6.09
C ARG A 42 -4.00 17.94 4.98
N GLU A 43 -3.59 18.32 3.77
CA GLU A 43 -3.42 17.41 2.64
C GLU A 43 -2.45 16.26 2.97
N GLN A 44 -1.33 16.58 3.63
CA GLN A 44 -0.36 15.57 4.08
C GLN A 44 -0.94 14.64 5.14
N ALA A 45 -1.71 15.18 6.10
CA ALA A 45 -2.35 14.37 7.12
C ALA A 45 -3.40 13.44 6.53
N GLU A 46 -4.22 13.93 5.60
CA GLU A 46 -5.23 13.14 4.88
C GLU A 46 -4.54 12.05 4.04
N ALA A 47 -3.50 12.38 3.26
CA ALA A 47 -2.75 11.41 2.47
C ALA A 47 -2.05 10.35 3.34
N ALA A 48 -1.45 10.74 4.47
CA ALA A 48 -0.81 9.82 5.40
C ALA A 48 -1.82 8.90 6.12
N ALA A 49 -3.08 9.33 6.23
CA ALA A 49 -4.15 8.54 6.81
C ALA A 49 -4.87 7.65 5.78
N GLN A 50 -4.54 7.71 4.48
CA GLN A 50 -5.15 6.84 3.50
C GLN A 50 -4.55 5.42 3.54
N PRO A 51 -5.37 4.37 3.32
CA PRO A 51 -4.85 3.02 3.16
C PRO A 51 -4.03 2.90 1.87
N TYR A 52 -3.14 1.91 1.84
CA TYR A 52 -2.33 1.59 0.67
C TYR A 52 -2.55 0.13 0.30
N VAL A 53 -3.49 -0.11 -0.63
CA VAL A 53 -3.89 -1.44 -1.04
C VAL A 53 -3.22 -1.82 -2.35
N TRP A 54 -2.65 -3.01 -2.39
CA TRP A 54 -2.02 -3.57 -3.57
C TRP A 54 -2.37 -5.05 -3.74
N ALA A 55 -2.22 -5.55 -4.96
CA ALA A 55 -2.40 -6.94 -5.30
C ALA A 55 -1.23 -7.42 -6.15
N ASP A 56 -0.74 -8.62 -5.89
CA ASP A 56 0.38 -9.21 -6.62
C ASP A 56 0.26 -10.73 -6.70
N ILE A 57 0.88 -11.34 -7.69
CA ILE A 57 1.02 -12.79 -7.80
C ILE A 57 2.48 -13.14 -7.54
N GLN A 58 2.70 -13.87 -6.45
CA GLN A 58 4.03 -14.20 -5.96
C GLN A 58 4.14 -15.69 -5.67
N PRO A 59 5.35 -16.26 -5.73
CA PRO A 59 5.62 -17.60 -5.20
C PRO A 59 5.24 -17.70 -3.72
N ASP A 60 4.75 -18.86 -3.31
CA ASP A 60 4.54 -19.18 -1.91
C ASP A 60 5.91 -19.34 -1.25
N PRO A 61 6.26 -18.54 -0.22
CA PRO A 61 7.55 -18.67 0.45
C PRO A 61 7.70 -20.03 1.17
N GLN A 62 6.63 -20.72 1.56
CA GLN A 62 6.78 -22.02 2.22
C GLN A 62 7.01 -23.18 1.25
N VAL A 63 6.47 -23.06 0.03
CA VAL A 63 6.40 -24.17 -0.93
C VAL A 63 7.19 -23.89 -2.21
N GLY A 64 7.58 -22.64 -2.50
CA GLY A 64 8.50 -22.19 -3.56
C GLY A 64 7.97 -22.34 -4.99
N HIS A 65 7.25 -23.42 -5.29
CA HIS A 65 6.70 -23.73 -6.61
C HIS A 65 5.20 -23.47 -6.73
N MET A 66 4.53 -23.13 -5.63
CA MET A 66 3.12 -22.77 -5.63
C MET A 66 2.99 -21.26 -5.86
N LEU A 67 2.09 -20.84 -6.73
CA LEU A 67 1.77 -19.42 -6.91
C LEU A 67 0.55 -19.05 -6.08
N GLN A 68 0.60 -17.85 -5.53
CA GLN A 68 -0.50 -17.27 -4.76
C GLN A 68 -0.79 -15.85 -5.22
N LEU A 69 -2.07 -15.52 -5.32
CA LEU A 69 -2.52 -14.13 -5.38
C LEU A 69 -2.54 -13.59 -3.95
N VAL A 70 -1.91 -12.44 -3.76
CA VAL A 70 -1.88 -11.73 -2.49
C VAL A 70 -2.54 -10.38 -2.68
N VAL A 71 -3.52 -10.07 -1.84
CA VAL A 71 -4.10 -8.73 -1.73
C VAL A 71 -3.81 -8.21 -0.33
N SER A 72 -3.14 -7.07 -0.23
CA SER A 72 -2.65 -6.57 1.05
C SER A 72 -2.87 -5.08 1.19
N ASN A 73 -3.12 -4.64 2.43
CA ASN A 73 -3.11 -3.23 2.80
C ASN A 73 -1.84 -2.95 3.60
N ALA A 74 -0.90 -2.20 3.03
CA ALA A 74 0.30 -1.75 3.75
C ALA A 74 0.14 -0.36 4.38
N GLY A 75 -1.00 0.30 4.16
CA GLY A 75 -1.30 1.60 4.76
C GLY A 75 -1.73 1.50 6.22
N PRO A 76 -1.77 2.64 6.93
CA PRO A 76 -2.02 2.68 8.37
C PRO A 76 -3.51 2.59 8.75
N THR A 77 -4.43 2.68 7.79
CA THR A 77 -5.88 2.69 8.03
C THR A 77 -6.60 1.57 7.29
N VAL A 78 -7.86 1.32 7.65
CA VAL A 78 -8.68 0.28 7.02
C VAL A 78 -9.09 0.70 5.62
N ALA A 79 -8.90 -0.19 4.65
CA ALA A 79 -9.50 -0.05 3.32
C ALA A 79 -10.86 -0.74 3.28
N THR A 80 -11.85 -0.12 2.62
CA THR A 80 -13.17 -0.69 2.39
C THR A 80 -13.43 -0.89 0.90
N ASN A 81 -14.39 -1.76 0.57
CA ASN A 81 -14.82 -1.99 -0.81
C ASN A 81 -13.67 -2.34 -1.77
N VAL A 82 -12.75 -3.20 -1.33
CA VAL A 82 -11.52 -3.52 -2.08
C VAL A 82 -11.86 -4.44 -3.24
N ARG A 83 -11.75 -3.95 -4.46
CA ARG A 83 -11.98 -4.70 -5.70
C ARG A 83 -10.67 -4.95 -6.41
N VAL A 84 -10.51 -6.15 -6.94
CA VAL A 84 -9.34 -6.51 -7.75
C VAL A 84 -9.83 -7.14 -9.04
N THR A 85 -9.30 -6.67 -10.16
CA THR A 85 -9.56 -7.22 -11.49
C THR A 85 -8.25 -7.53 -12.19
N SER A 86 -8.21 -8.68 -12.85
CA SER A 86 -7.09 -9.21 -13.62
C SER A 86 -7.33 -9.02 -15.12
N THR A 87 -6.28 -8.70 -15.87
CA THR A 87 -6.31 -8.72 -17.34
C THR A 87 -4.95 -9.16 -17.89
N PRO A 88 -4.85 -10.33 -18.57
CA PRO A 88 -5.90 -11.34 -18.78
C PRO A 88 -6.42 -11.97 -17.46
N PRO A 89 -7.51 -12.78 -17.50
CA PRO A 89 -7.99 -13.49 -16.31
C PRO A 89 -6.90 -14.30 -15.62
N LEU A 90 -7.07 -14.52 -14.32
CA LEU A 90 -6.11 -15.26 -13.50
C LEU A 90 -5.87 -16.65 -14.10
N PRO A 91 -4.60 -17.08 -14.17
CA PRO A 91 -4.26 -18.37 -14.74
C PRO A 91 -4.82 -19.44 -13.82
N SER A 92 -5.42 -20.48 -14.41
CA SER A 92 -5.95 -21.61 -13.66
C SER A 92 -5.50 -22.91 -14.30
N ALA A 93 -5.19 -23.89 -13.45
CA ALA A 93 -4.87 -25.24 -13.85
C ALA A 93 -5.65 -26.22 -12.96
N PRO A 94 -6.10 -27.38 -13.49
CA PRO A 94 -6.72 -28.41 -12.67
C PRO A 94 -5.82 -28.82 -11.50
N PRO A 95 -6.36 -29.05 -10.28
CA PRO A 95 -7.78 -29.05 -9.91
C PRO A 95 -8.32 -27.68 -9.41
N TYR A 96 -7.62 -26.56 -9.63
CA TYR A 96 -7.94 -25.28 -9.00
C TYR A 96 -8.94 -24.41 -9.75
N THR A 97 -9.29 -24.73 -11.01
CA THR A 97 -10.11 -23.91 -11.91
C THR A 97 -11.40 -23.36 -11.29
N GLU A 98 -12.27 -24.20 -10.75
CA GLU A 98 -13.54 -23.75 -10.13
C GLU A 98 -13.34 -22.77 -8.97
N ARG A 99 -12.25 -22.95 -8.22
CA ARG A 99 -11.90 -22.06 -7.10
C ARG A 99 -11.39 -20.71 -7.62
N ILE A 100 -10.71 -20.67 -8.75
CA ILE A 100 -10.22 -19.43 -9.37
C ILE A 100 -11.39 -18.63 -9.94
N ASP A 101 -12.33 -19.27 -10.64
CA ASP A 101 -13.52 -18.57 -11.16
C ASP A 101 -14.34 -17.93 -10.03
N SER A 102 -14.51 -18.69 -8.93
CA SER A 102 -15.18 -18.20 -7.72
C SER A 102 -14.41 -17.04 -7.07
N LEU A 103 -13.07 -17.13 -7.05
CA LEU A 103 -12.19 -16.09 -6.52
C LEU A 103 -12.30 -14.80 -7.32
N GLU A 104 -12.22 -14.86 -8.65
CA GLU A 104 -12.37 -13.68 -9.51
C GLU A 104 -13.71 -12.99 -9.29
N LEU A 105 -14.79 -13.76 -9.13
CA LEU A 105 -16.10 -13.20 -8.83
C LEU A 105 -16.13 -12.47 -7.48
N VAL A 106 -15.49 -13.04 -6.45
CA VAL A 106 -15.39 -12.41 -5.12
C VAL A 106 -14.56 -11.13 -5.19
N LEU A 107 -13.42 -11.15 -5.87
CA LEU A 107 -12.54 -9.99 -6.03
C LEU A 107 -13.20 -8.86 -6.82
N LYS A 108 -13.95 -9.19 -7.88
CA LYS A 108 -14.72 -8.22 -8.66
C LYS A 108 -15.90 -7.63 -7.87
N ARG A 109 -16.58 -8.47 -7.07
CA ARG A 109 -17.65 -8.04 -6.16
C ARG A 109 -17.14 -7.13 -5.04
N GLY A 110 -15.91 -7.33 -4.62
CA GLY A 110 -15.23 -6.52 -3.62
C GLY A 110 -15.20 -7.19 -2.25
N ILE A 111 -14.04 -7.10 -1.60
CA ILE A 111 -13.81 -7.48 -0.22
C ILE A 111 -14.30 -6.33 0.66
N SER A 112 -15.16 -6.63 1.63
CA SER A 112 -15.83 -5.59 2.43
C SER A 112 -14.86 -4.67 3.16
N SER A 113 -13.81 -5.23 3.77
CA SER A 113 -12.76 -4.45 4.42
C SER A 113 -11.44 -5.20 4.50
N LEU A 114 -10.34 -4.44 4.52
CA LEU A 114 -8.99 -4.93 4.69
C LEU A 114 -8.26 -4.04 5.72
N ALA A 115 -8.02 -4.62 6.90
CA ALA A 115 -7.36 -3.93 8.00
C ALA A 115 -5.91 -3.53 7.67
N PRO A 116 -5.34 -2.55 8.38
CA PRO A 116 -3.92 -2.20 8.25
C PRO A 116 -3.02 -3.43 8.39
N HIS A 117 -2.03 -3.54 7.51
CA HIS A 117 -1.04 -4.63 7.46
C HIS A 117 -1.62 -6.04 7.28
N ARG A 118 -2.91 -6.16 6.95
CA ARG A 118 -3.53 -7.46 6.68
C ARG A 118 -3.33 -7.84 5.22
N SER A 119 -2.97 -9.09 5.00
CA SER A 119 -2.92 -9.71 3.67
C SER A 119 -3.88 -10.90 3.60
N LEU A 120 -4.59 -11.01 2.48
CA LEU A 120 -5.35 -12.20 2.09
C LEU A 120 -4.59 -12.90 0.98
N ARG A 121 -4.53 -14.22 1.03
CA ARG A 121 -3.75 -15.05 0.10
C ARG A 121 -4.61 -16.19 -0.42
N TRP A 122 -4.55 -16.41 -1.73
CA TRP A 122 -5.24 -17.51 -2.38
C TRP A 122 -4.28 -18.26 -3.29
N VAL A 123 -4.26 -19.58 -3.16
CA VAL A 123 -3.44 -20.46 -3.99
C VAL A 123 -4.02 -20.52 -5.41
N LEU A 124 -3.19 -20.22 -6.40
CA LEU A 124 -3.53 -20.31 -7.82
C LEU A 124 -3.20 -21.68 -8.41
N GLY A 125 -2.11 -22.29 -7.95
CA GLY A 125 -1.67 -23.61 -8.39
C GLY A 125 -0.14 -23.70 -8.48
N VAL A 126 0.34 -24.78 -9.10
CA VAL A 126 1.77 -25.00 -9.29
C VAL A 126 2.24 -24.24 -10.54
N SER A 127 3.35 -23.50 -10.42
CA SER A 127 3.90 -22.68 -11.50
C SER A 127 4.12 -23.46 -12.79
N SER A 128 4.63 -24.70 -12.71
CA SER A 128 4.88 -25.54 -13.89
C SER A 128 3.63 -25.93 -14.67
N ASP A 129 2.47 -25.96 -14.02
CA ASP A 129 1.21 -26.35 -14.69
C ASP A 129 0.48 -25.13 -15.23
N LEU A 130 0.64 -23.97 -14.57
CA LEU A 130 0.12 -22.69 -15.04
C LEU A 130 0.87 -22.18 -16.29
N PHE A 131 2.10 -22.63 -16.52
CA PHE A 131 2.99 -22.12 -17.58
C PHE A 131 3.23 -23.11 -18.74
N LYS A 132 2.46 -24.20 -18.86
CA LYS A 132 2.54 -25.14 -20.00
C LYS A 132 1.50 -24.78 -21.07
N PRO A 133 1.87 -24.74 -22.37
CA PRO A 133 3.17 -25.05 -22.97
C PRO A 133 4.09 -23.84 -23.22
N SER A 134 3.67 -22.62 -22.89
CA SER A 134 4.44 -21.39 -23.12
C SER A 134 4.45 -20.51 -21.87
N ALA A 135 5.44 -19.62 -21.78
CA ALA A 135 5.49 -18.61 -20.73
C ALA A 135 4.15 -17.87 -20.64
N PRO A 136 3.58 -17.70 -19.44
CA PRO A 136 2.32 -16.99 -19.25
C PRO A 136 2.46 -15.55 -19.75
N GLU A 137 1.41 -15.03 -20.37
CA GLU A 137 1.34 -13.61 -20.67
C GLU A 137 1.38 -12.79 -19.36
N PRO A 138 2.05 -11.63 -19.32
CA PRO A 138 2.04 -10.78 -18.15
C PRO A 138 0.62 -10.31 -17.82
N ILE A 139 0.29 -10.29 -16.53
CA ILE A 139 -1.04 -9.97 -16.03
C ILE A 139 -1.05 -8.60 -15.39
N THR A 140 -2.00 -7.76 -15.77
CA THR A 140 -2.26 -6.51 -15.07
C THR A 140 -3.33 -6.72 -14.01
N LEU A 141 -2.98 -6.47 -12.75
CA LEU A 141 -3.89 -6.42 -11.62
C LEU A 141 -4.26 -4.97 -11.35
N ARG A 142 -5.54 -4.65 -11.47
CA ARG A 142 -6.09 -3.36 -11.11
C ARG A 142 -6.79 -3.46 -9.76
N VAL A 143 -6.42 -2.59 -8.83
CA VAL A 143 -6.94 -2.53 -7.47
C VAL A 143 -7.67 -1.22 -7.28
N GLU A 144 -8.92 -1.33 -6.81
CA GLU A 144 -9.76 -0.19 -6.46
C GLU A 144 -10.23 -0.36 -5.02
N ALA A 145 -10.21 0.71 -4.23
CA ALA A 145 -10.60 0.67 -2.83
C ALA A 145 -11.05 2.05 -2.35
N GLU A 146 -11.67 2.08 -1.17
CA GLU A 146 -12.08 3.28 -0.47
C GLU A 146 -11.33 3.40 0.86
N GLY A 147 -10.95 4.62 1.21
CA GLY A 147 -10.35 4.97 2.49
C GLY A 147 -11.21 5.96 3.28
N PRO A 148 -10.75 6.40 4.46
CA PRO A 148 -11.50 7.31 5.32
C PRO A 148 -11.82 8.66 4.67
N HIS A 149 -11.05 9.09 3.68
CA HIS A 149 -11.25 10.35 2.95
C HIS A 149 -11.85 10.17 1.55
N GLY A 150 -12.41 8.99 1.24
CA GLY A 150 -13.08 8.70 -0.03
C GLY A 150 -12.33 7.68 -0.90
N PRO A 151 -12.67 7.58 -2.20
CA PRO A 151 -12.09 6.59 -3.09
C PRO A 151 -10.60 6.84 -3.31
N LEU A 152 -9.83 5.75 -3.36
CA LEU A 152 -8.40 5.78 -3.69
C LEU A 152 -8.22 5.85 -5.22
N ALA A 153 -7.08 6.39 -5.64
CA ALA A 153 -6.66 6.25 -7.03
C ALA A 153 -6.46 4.76 -7.36
N PRO A 154 -7.01 4.25 -8.48
CA PRO A 154 -6.80 2.87 -8.89
C PRO A 154 -5.31 2.57 -9.05
N LEU A 155 -4.86 1.48 -8.45
CA LEU A 155 -3.48 1.01 -8.57
C LEU A 155 -3.43 -0.13 -9.58
N GLU A 156 -2.60 0.03 -10.61
CA GLU A 156 -2.37 -1.00 -11.62
C GLU A 156 -0.96 -1.57 -11.46
N ILE A 157 -0.88 -2.88 -11.23
CA ILE A 157 0.36 -3.61 -11.05
C ILE A 157 0.46 -4.63 -12.18
N ARG A 158 1.50 -4.50 -13.00
CA ARG A 158 1.82 -5.48 -14.03
C ARG A 158 2.72 -6.55 -13.42
N VAL A 159 2.25 -7.79 -13.42
CA VAL A 159 3.01 -8.95 -12.98
C VAL A 159 3.55 -9.67 -14.21
N ASP A 160 4.86 -9.58 -14.40
CA ASP A 160 5.57 -10.39 -15.37
C ASP A 160 6.26 -11.56 -14.64
N PHE A 161 5.85 -12.77 -14.97
CA PHE A 161 6.36 -13.98 -14.32
C PHE A 161 7.85 -14.21 -14.62
N THR A 162 8.38 -13.62 -15.71
CA THR A 162 9.80 -13.74 -16.07
C THR A 162 10.70 -12.94 -15.13
N ASP A 163 10.19 -11.90 -14.47
CA ASP A 163 10.95 -11.03 -13.57
C ASP A 163 11.55 -11.81 -12.39
N TRP A 164 10.85 -12.81 -11.90
CA TRP A 164 11.28 -13.64 -10.76
C TRP A 164 11.44 -15.12 -11.09
N ALA A 165 11.13 -15.59 -12.31
CA ALA A 165 11.34 -16.98 -12.70
C ALA A 165 12.79 -17.47 -12.50
N ASN A 166 13.77 -16.56 -12.62
CA ASN A 166 15.19 -16.84 -12.39
C ASN A 166 15.72 -16.24 -11.08
N ALA A 167 14.87 -15.53 -10.33
CA ALA A 167 15.26 -14.97 -9.05
C ALA A 167 15.39 -16.12 -8.03
N ARG A 168 16.57 -16.26 -7.43
CA ARG A 168 16.78 -17.15 -6.29
C ARG A 168 16.30 -16.46 -5.02
N ASP A 169 15.01 -16.21 -4.94
CA ASP A 169 14.40 -15.73 -3.69
C ASP A 169 14.15 -16.96 -2.81
N ALA A 170 15.23 -17.42 -2.17
CA ALA A 170 15.13 -18.50 -1.18
C ALA A 170 14.25 -17.97 -0.04
N PRO A 171 13.19 -18.69 0.35
CA PRO A 171 12.28 -18.16 1.33
C PRO A 171 13.00 -17.87 2.64
N GLU A 172 12.75 -16.70 3.21
CA GLU A 172 13.16 -16.39 4.58
C GLU A 172 12.67 -17.53 5.48
N GLY A 173 13.60 -18.20 6.15
CA GLY A 173 13.29 -19.45 6.88
C GLY A 173 12.06 -19.31 7.77
N SER A 174 11.12 -20.26 7.67
CA SER A 174 9.87 -20.17 8.42
C SER A 174 9.91 -20.96 9.72
N LEU A 175 9.17 -20.51 10.74
CA LEU A 175 8.96 -21.28 11.98
C LEU A 175 8.40 -22.70 11.71
N HIS A 176 7.68 -22.87 10.59
CA HIS A 176 7.25 -24.19 10.15
C HIS A 176 8.44 -25.08 9.77
N GLN A 177 9.43 -24.55 9.05
CA GLN A 177 10.66 -25.28 8.72
C GLN A 177 11.47 -25.58 9.98
N VAL A 178 11.54 -24.66 10.95
CA VAL A 178 12.14 -24.90 12.26
C VAL A 178 11.44 -26.05 12.97
N ARG A 179 10.10 -26.03 13.04
CA ARG A 179 9.29 -27.11 13.63
C ARG A 179 9.53 -28.44 12.92
N ARG A 180 9.58 -28.44 11.58
CA ARG A 180 9.83 -29.64 10.77
C ARG A 180 11.23 -30.20 11.03
N ALA A 181 12.24 -29.34 11.13
CA ALA A 181 13.60 -29.73 11.47
C ALA A 181 13.67 -30.36 12.87
N ILE A 182 12.95 -29.81 13.86
CA ILE A 182 12.85 -30.39 15.21
C ILE A 182 12.16 -31.77 15.17
N GLN A 183 11.10 -31.93 14.37
CA GLN A 183 10.41 -33.22 14.21
C GLN A 183 11.30 -34.27 13.55
N GLU A 184 12.04 -33.91 12.50
CA GLU A 184 13.03 -34.77 11.83
C GLU A 184 14.17 -35.17 12.78
N LEU A 185 14.65 -34.22 13.59
CA LEU A 185 15.67 -34.47 14.61
C LEU A 185 15.16 -35.46 15.65
N THR A 186 13.94 -35.27 16.14
CA THR A 186 13.31 -36.17 17.14
C THR A 186 13.19 -37.58 16.59
N LYS A 187 12.70 -37.74 15.35
CA LYS A 187 12.61 -39.05 14.68
C LYS A 187 13.98 -39.73 14.54
N SER A 188 15.01 -38.96 14.20
CA SER A 188 16.38 -39.45 14.06
C SER A 188 16.96 -39.93 15.39
N VAL A 189 16.71 -39.19 16.48
CA VAL A 189 17.15 -39.56 17.84
C VAL A 189 16.45 -40.84 18.31
N THR A 190 15.13 -40.95 18.14
CA THR A 190 14.39 -42.17 18.51
C THR A 190 14.90 -43.39 17.75
N LYS A 191 15.10 -43.26 16.42
CA LYS A 191 15.64 -44.33 15.58
C LYS A 191 17.07 -44.75 15.96
N ALA A 192 17.86 -43.84 16.52
CA ALA A 192 19.21 -44.13 17.01
C ALA A 192 19.21 -44.79 18.40
N GLN A 193 18.16 -44.59 19.21
CA GLN A 193 17.97 -45.25 20.51
C GLN A 193 17.39 -46.67 20.38
N ASP A 194 16.65 -46.95 19.31
CA ASP A 194 16.08 -48.27 19.00
C ASP A 194 17.09 -49.22 18.29
N ARG A 195 18.36 -48.83 18.18
CA ARG A 195 19.48 -49.65 17.66
C ARG A 195 20.44 -50.00 18.79
#